data_AF-A0A9W7ISL4-F1
#
_entry.id   AF-A0A9W7ISL4-F1
#
_cell.length_a   1.000
_cell.length_b   1.000
_cell.length_c   1.000
_cell.angle_alpha   90.00
_cell.angle_beta   90.00
_cell.angle_gamma   90.00
#
_symmetry.space_group_name_H-M   'P 1'
#
loop_
_entity.id
_entity.type
_entity.pdbx_description
1 polymer ?
#
loop_
_entity_poly.entity_id
_entity_poly.type
_entity_poly.pdbx_seq_one_letter_code
_entity_poly.pdbx_strand_id
1 'polypeptide(L)'
;MSTLKYEIEELKAQMNLVEVAVGNSVTLDMGQRTRVPEPQRYKENRDAKELENFLFDIEQYFQSTRTVTEDDKVSVASMYLSGDAKLL
;
A
#
# COMPACT_ATOMS: atom_id res chain seq x y z
N MET A 1 47.14 -18.24 -7.76
CA MET A 1 45.81 -18.05 -7.12
C MET A 1 44.88 -19.07 -7.77
N SER A 2 44.14 -19.87 -7.00
CA SER A 2 43.26 -20.90 -7.57
C SER A 2 41.96 -20.29 -8.09
N THR A 3 41.33 -20.91 -9.10
CA THR A 3 40.05 -20.48 -9.70
C THR A 3 38.99 -20.18 -8.64
N LEU A 4 38.90 -21.02 -7.61
CA LEU A 4 37.98 -20.83 -6.47
C LEU A 4 38.22 -19.53 -5.69
N LYS A 5 39.45 -19.06 -5.60
CA LYS A 5 39.75 -17.79 -4.91
C LYS A 5 39.27 -16.59 -5.72
N TYR A 6 39.27 -16.69 -7.05
CA TYR A 6 38.76 -15.63 -7.92
C TYR A 6 37.24 -15.53 -7.84
N GLU A 7 36.54 -16.67 -7.92
CA GLU A 7 35.07 -16.72 -7.83
C GLU A 7 34.54 -16.17 -6.49
N ILE A 8 35.23 -16.43 -5.37
CA ILE A 8 34.84 -15.89 -4.06
C ILE A 8 34.98 -14.36 -4.01
N GLU A 9 36.05 -13.80 -4.59
CA GLU A 9 36.24 -12.35 -4.60
C GLU A 9 35.26 -11.66 -5.56
N GLU A 10 34.92 -12.30 -6.67
CA GLU A 10 33.88 -11.83 -7.59
C GLU A 10 32.50 -11.82 -6.93
N LEU A 11 32.12 -12.89 -6.24
CA LEU A 11 30.84 -12.97 -5.51
C LEU A 11 30.74 -11.92 -4.41
N LYS A 12 31.83 -11.64 -3.68
CA LYS A 12 31.88 -10.56 -2.69
C LYS A 12 31.67 -9.19 -3.33
N ALA A 13 32.30 -8.94 -4.49
CA ALA A 13 32.15 -7.68 -5.21
C ALA A 13 30.70 -7.49 -5.69
N GLN A 14 30.06 -8.54 -6.21
CA GLN A 14 28.66 -8.53 -6.61
C GLN A 14 27.71 -8.30 -5.42
N MET A 15 27.96 -8.96 -4.28
CA MET A 15 27.15 -8.78 -3.06
C MET A 15 27.21 -7.35 -2.53
N ASN A 16 28.39 -6.75 -2.49
CA ASN A 16 28.56 -5.35 -2.06
C ASN A 16 27.85 -4.37 -3.01
N LEU A 17 27.85 -4.64 -4.32
CA LEU A 17 27.13 -3.81 -5.30
C LEU A 17 25.61 -3.89 -5.09
N VAL A 18 25.08 -5.09 -4.81
CA VAL A 18 23.66 -5.29 -4.51
C VAL A 18 23.28 -4.58 -3.21
N GLU A 19 24.11 -4.66 -2.16
CA GLU A 19 23.86 -3.98 -0.89
C GLU A 19 23.78 -2.45 -1.05
N VAL A 20 24.67 -1.86 -1.86
CA VAL A 20 24.64 -0.43 -2.20
C VAL A 20 23.41 -0.08 -3.06
N ALA A 21 23.07 -0.92 -4.05
CA ALA A 21 21.91 -0.68 -4.91
C ALA A 21 20.57 -0.78 -4.13
N VAL A 22 20.49 -1.70 -3.17
CA VAL A 22 19.35 -1.84 -2.25
C VAL A 22 19.32 -0.66 -1.28
N GLY A 23 20.44 -0.28 -0.68
CA GLY A 23 20.56 0.89 0.20
C GLY A 23 20.14 2.20 -0.48
N ASN A 24 20.48 2.36 -1.77
CA ASN A 24 20.09 3.52 -2.58
C ASN A 24 18.65 3.41 -3.14
N SER A 25 18.11 2.20 -3.32
CA SER A 25 16.71 2.02 -3.72
C SER A 25 15.74 2.28 -2.57
N VAL A 26 16.15 2.03 -1.32
CA VAL A 26 15.33 2.31 -0.13
C VAL A 26 15.11 3.82 0.07
N THR A 27 15.92 4.69 -0.55
CA THR A 27 15.81 6.15 -0.41
C THR A 27 15.06 6.86 -1.55
N LEU A 28 14.59 6.15 -2.58
CA LEU A 28 13.97 6.77 -3.78
C LEU A 28 12.44 6.62 -3.90
N ASP A 29 11.72 6.18 -2.86
CA ASP A 29 10.24 6.24 -2.79
C ASP A 29 9.73 7.07 -1.59
N MET A 30 10.49 8.10 -1.20
CA MET A 30 10.07 9.12 -0.23
C MET A 30 9.82 10.49 -0.89
N GLY A 31 9.84 10.53 -2.23
CA GLY A 31 9.50 11.70 -3.02
C GLY A 31 8.00 11.72 -3.31
N GLN A 32 7.26 12.58 -2.62
CA GLN A 32 5.82 12.82 -2.80
C GLN A 32 4.92 11.64 -2.38
N ARG A 33 4.82 11.38 -1.08
CA ARG A 33 3.55 10.84 -0.54
C ARG A 33 2.49 11.92 -0.67
N THR A 34 1.95 12.08 -1.88
CA THR A 34 0.68 12.79 -2.09
C THR A 34 -0.27 12.16 -1.08
N ARG A 35 -0.73 12.94 -0.09
CA ARG A 35 -1.64 12.42 0.93
C ARG A 35 -2.84 11.88 0.17
N VAL A 36 -3.05 10.57 0.24
CA VAL A 36 -4.24 9.94 -0.35
C VAL A 36 -5.44 10.63 0.30
N PRO A 37 -6.34 11.24 -0.49
CA PRO A 37 -7.55 11.82 0.06
C PRO A 37 -8.35 10.76 0.83
N GLU A 38 -8.81 11.11 2.02
CA GLU A 38 -9.66 10.21 2.81
C GLU A 38 -11.06 10.12 2.19
N PRO A 39 -11.66 8.92 2.13
CA PRO A 39 -13.03 8.74 1.67
C PRO A 39 -14.04 9.48 2.52
N GLN A 40 -15.14 9.91 1.90
CA GLN A 40 -16.27 10.45 2.62
C GLN A 40 -16.95 9.34 3.42
N ARG A 41 -17.37 9.64 4.67
CA ARG A 41 -18.15 8.67 5.45
C ARG A 41 -19.52 8.44 4.83
N TYR A 42 -19.89 7.17 4.72
CA TYR A 42 -21.25 6.78 4.37
C TYR A 42 -22.11 6.70 5.64
N LYS A 43 -23.32 7.25 5.53
CA LYS A 43 -24.37 7.22 6.55
C LYS A 43 -25.57 6.48 5.97
N GLU A 44 -26.52 6.11 6.82
CA GLU A 44 -27.75 5.36 6.54
C GLU A 44 -28.64 5.85 5.36
N ASN A 45 -28.29 6.94 4.67
CA ASN A 45 -29.04 7.38 3.50
C ASN A 45 -29.17 6.23 2.49
N ARG A 46 -30.41 5.74 2.31
CA ARG A 46 -30.77 4.70 1.34
C ARG A 46 -30.75 5.22 -0.11
N ASP A 47 -29.92 6.20 -0.38
CA ASP A 47 -29.65 6.73 -1.70
C ASP A 47 -28.62 5.82 -2.37
N ALA A 48 -29.03 5.15 -3.45
CA ALA A 48 -28.18 4.23 -4.20
C ALA A 48 -26.95 4.93 -4.78
N LYS A 49 -27.07 6.20 -5.17
CA LYS A 49 -25.97 6.98 -5.73
C LYS A 49 -24.95 7.34 -4.66
N GLU A 50 -25.39 7.68 -3.44
CA GLU A 50 -24.47 7.91 -2.32
C GLU A 50 -23.71 6.63 -1.95
N LEU A 51 -24.38 5.47 -1.99
CA LEU A 51 -23.75 4.18 -1.76
C LEU A 51 -22.73 3.83 -2.85
N GLU A 52 -23.08 4.00 -4.12
CA GLU A 52 -22.16 3.76 -5.25
C GLU A 52 -20.92 4.66 -5.19
N ASN A 53 -21.10 5.95 -4.87
CA ASN A 53 -19.98 6.88 -4.70
C ASN A 53 -19.06 6.44 -3.56
N PHE A 54 -19.61 6.03 -2.42
CA PHE A 54 -18.82 5.52 -1.29
C PHE A 54 -18.00 4.28 -1.68
N LEU A 55 -18.63 3.31 -2.36
CA LEU A 55 -17.94 2.10 -2.83
C LEU A 55 -16.81 2.43 -3.80
N PHE A 56 -17.05 3.35 -4.73
CA PHE A 56 -16.02 3.82 -5.65
C PHE A 56 -14.84 4.48 -4.91
N ASP A 57 -15.11 5.40 -3.99
CA ASP A 57 -14.08 6.13 -3.24
C ASP A 57 -13.25 5.21 -2.33
N ILE A 58 -13.89 4.24 -1.66
CA ILE A 58 -13.19 3.31 -0.76
C ILE A 58 -12.33 2.31 -1.54
N GLU A 59 -12.76 1.88 -2.73
CA GLU A 59 -11.95 1.04 -3.61
C GLU A 59 -10.71 1.77 -4.12
N GLN A 60 -10.86 3.03 -4.53
CA GLN A 60 -9.73 3.87 -4.94
C GLN A 60 -8.76 4.13 -3.78
N TYR A 61 -9.29 4.28 -2.57
CA TYR A 61 -8.47 4.40 -1.36
C TYR A 61 -7.61 3.16 -1.14
N PHE A 62 -8.17 1.95 -1.22
CA PHE A 62 -7.40 0.70 -1.07
C PHE A 62 -6.27 0.56 -2.10
N GLN A 63 -6.55 0.91 -3.35
CA GLN A 63 -5.55 0.91 -4.43
C GLN A 63 -4.42 1.89 -4.12
N SER A 64 -4.76 3.06 -3.58
CA SER A 64 -3.81 4.13 -3.27
C SER A 64 -2.99 3.89 -2.00
N THR A 65 -3.56 3.22 -1.00
CA THR A 65 -2.88 2.89 0.27
C THR A 65 -2.20 1.53 0.26
N ARG A 66 -2.25 0.80 -0.86
CA ARG A 66 -1.75 -0.58 -1.00
C ARG A 66 -2.35 -1.51 0.06
N THR A 67 -3.64 -1.37 0.37
CA THR A 67 -4.34 -2.29 1.29
C THR A 67 -4.59 -3.62 0.58
N VAL A 68 -3.88 -4.67 0.99
CA VAL A 68 -3.80 -5.92 0.21
C VAL A 68 -4.79 -6.98 0.67
N THR A 69 -5.03 -7.12 1.98
CA THR A 69 -5.85 -8.22 2.50
C THR A 69 -7.32 -7.83 2.58
N GLU A 70 -8.21 -8.80 2.40
CA GLU A 70 -9.66 -8.57 2.53
C GLU A 70 -10.04 -8.18 3.97
N ASP A 71 -9.38 -8.76 4.97
CA ASP A 71 -9.59 -8.40 6.38
C ASP A 71 -9.23 -6.93 6.66
N ASP A 72 -8.12 -6.44 6.10
CA ASP A 72 -7.74 -5.03 6.22
C ASP A 72 -8.72 -4.12 5.48
N LYS A 73 -9.19 -4.52 4.30
CA LYS A 73 -10.20 -3.76 3.55
C LYS A 73 -11.51 -3.66 4.33
N VAL A 74 -12.01 -4.75 4.89
CA VAL A 74 -13.22 -4.76 5.73
C VAL A 74 -13.03 -3.86 6.96
N SER A 75 -11.90 -4.00 7.65
CA SER A 75 -11.56 -3.17 8.81
C SER A 75 -11.57 -1.68 8.46
N VAL A 76 -10.89 -1.28 7.38
CA VAL A 76 -10.81 0.12 6.95
C VAL A 76 -12.17 0.63 6.45
N ALA A 77 -12.89 -0.12 5.61
CA ALA A 77 -14.23 0.28 5.14
C ALA A 77 -15.17 0.54 6.32
N SER A 78 -15.13 -0.32 7.35
CA SER A 78 -15.96 -0.16 8.55
C SER A 78 -15.70 1.14 9.32
N MET A 79 -14.49 1.71 9.23
CA MET A 79 -14.14 3.00 9.85
C MET A 79 -14.83 4.18 9.16
N TYR A 80 -15.24 4.02 7.90
CA TYR A 80 -15.94 5.04 7.13
C TYR A 80 -17.47 4.83 7.09
N LEU A 81 -17.99 3.82 7.77
CA LEU A 81 -19.42 3.66 8.02
C LEU A 81 -19.85 4.39 9.29
N SER A 82 -21.06 4.95 9.29
CA SER A 82 -21.61 5.70 10.41
C SER A 82 -23.12 5.58 10.54
N GLY A 83 -23.66 5.83 11.74
CA GLY A 83 -25.08 5.61 12.04
C GLY A 83 -25.46 4.15 11.86
N ASP A 84 -26.68 3.91 11.39
CA ASP A 84 -27.21 2.55 11.20
C ASP A 84 -26.49 1.78 10.08
N ALA A 85 -25.77 2.46 9.18
CA ALA A 85 -24.91 1.80 8.21
C ALA A 85 -23.77 1.00 8.87
N LYS A 86 -23.38 1.32 10.10
CA LYS A 86 -22.37 0.59 10.87
C LYS A 86 -22.96 -0.55 11.72
N LEU A 87 -24.27 -0.55 11.93
CA LEU A 87 -24.97 -1.51 12.80
C LEU A 87 -25.54 -2.72 12.03
N LEU A 88 -25.20 -2.84 10.74
CA LEU A 88 -25.63 -3.94 9.86
C LEU A 88 -25.01 -5.29 10.25
#